data_AF-A0A7C1SVL0-F1
#
_entry.id   AF-A0A7C1SVL0-F1
#
_cell.length_a   1.000
_cell.length_b   1.000
_cell.length_c   1.000
_cell.angle_alpha   90.00
_cell.angle_beta   90.00
_cell.angle_gamma   90.00
#
_symmetry.space_group_name_H-M   'P 1'
#
loop_
_entity.id
_entity.type
_entity.pdbx_description
1 polymer ?
#
loop_
_entity_poly.entity_id
_entity_poly.type
_entity_poly.pdbx_seq_one_letter_code
_entity_poly.pdbx_strand_id
1 'polypeptide(L)'
;MSARAIWKGHLAIGDLGCAVALYSAVNAQERTSFHIINRDTGNRVRREYVDEDSGRPVGKDDLVKGYDTAEGQTVILEPDEIRDAVPESDKRLELSAFLDCDKIDTLYLERPYFLAPADRQSVEAYDLIRSTMETKGVAAIARTV
;
A
#
# COMPACT_ATOMS: atom_id res chain seq x y z
N MET A 1 -12.95 -15.58 -8.03
CA MET A 1 -11.57 -15.04 -8.11
C MET A 1 -10.96 -15.11 -6.72
N SER A 2 -9.73 -15.62 -6.57
CA SER A 2 -9.06 -15.59 -5.27
C SER A 2 -8.73 -14.14 -4.90
N ALA A 3 -9.03 -13.75 -3.65
CA ALA A 3 -8.66 -12.43 -3.17
C ALA A 3 -7.13 -12.30 -3.20
N ARG A 4 -6.61 -11.28 -3.90
CA ARG A 4 -5.17 -10.99 -3.93
C ARG A 4 -4.82 -10.13 -2.72
N ALA A 5 -3.87 -10.58 -1.92
CA ALA A 5 -3.33 -9.76 -0.83
C ALA A 5 -2.65 -8.51 -1.40
N ILE A 6 -2.97 -7.35 -0.82
CA ILE A 6 -2.36 -6.05 -1.15
C ILE A 6 -1.03 -5.89 -0.42
N TRP A 7 -0.95 -6.46 0.79
CA TRP A 7 0.24 -6.44 1.61
C TRP A 7 0.36 -7.73 2.41
N LYS A 8 1.60 -8.12 2.72
CA LYS A 8 1.94 -9.25 3.60
C LYS A 8 3.03 -8.80 4.56
N GLY A 9 2.94 -9.25 5.80
CA GLY A 9 3.92 -8.94 6.84
C GLY A 9 3.65 -9.71 8.12
N HIS A 10 4.08 -9.15 9.25
CA HIS A 10 4.02 -9.81 10.55
C HIS A 10 3.25 -8.96 11.56
N LEU A 11 2.25 -9.54 12.21
CA LEU A 11 1.51 -8.91 13.32
C LEU A 11 2.21 -9.29 14.62
N ALA A 12 2.43 -8.33 15.53
CA ALA A 12 3.08 -8.59 16.82
C ALA A 12 2.40 -7.87 18.00
N ILE A 13 2.29 -8.56 19.13
CA ILE A 13 1.98 -8.05 20.48
C ILE A 13 3.10 -8.51 21.40
N GLY A 14 4.01 -7.61 21.78
CA GLY A 14 5.21 -7.99 22.53
C GLY A 14 5.97 -9.11 21.81
N ASP A 15 6.14 -10.25 22.48
CA ASP A 15 6.83 -11.43 21.95
C ASP A 15 5.93 -12.39 21.15
N LEU A 16 4.61 -12.19 21.17
CA LEU A 16 3.68 -12.99 20.38
C LEU A 16 3.51 -12.37 18.99
N GLY A 17 3.63 -13.18 17.94
CA GLY A 17 3.40 -12.70 16.58
C GLY A 17 3.06 -13.79 15.58
N CYS A 18 2.54 -13.38 14.42
CA CYS A 18 2.16 -14.27 13.34
C CYS A 18 2.21 -13.59 11.96
N ALA A 19 2.40 -14.36 10.90
CA ALA A 19 2.38 -13.83 9.55
C ALA A 19 0.94 -13.54 9.11
N VAL A 20 0.72 -12.35 8.56
CA VAL A 20 -0.60 -11.84 8.16
C VAL A 20 -0.57 -11.25 6.75
N ALA A 21 -1.74 -11.21 6.14
CA ALA A 21 -1.98 -10.62 4.84
C ALA A 21 -3.20 -9.68 4.89
N LEU A 22 -3.07 -8.52 4.24
CA LEU A 22 -4.12 -7.52 4.10
C LEU A 22 -4.82 -7.67 2.76
N TYR A 23 -6.14 -7.67 2.77
CA TYR A 23 -7.02 -7.75 1.61
C TYR A 23 -7.95 -6.54 1.63
N SER A 24 -8.19 -5.90 0.48
CA SER A 24 -9.18 -4.82 0.42
C SER A 24 -10.56 -5.37 0.79
N ALA A 25 -11.25 -4.73 1.72
CA ALA A 25 -12.64 -5.06 2.01
C ALA A 25 -13.60 -4.46 0.96
N VAL A 26 -13.11 -3.54 0.13
CA VAL A 26 -13.84 -2.92 -0.97
C VAL A 26 -13.32 -3.40 -2.32
N ASN A 27 -14.22 -3.92 -3.15
CA ASN A 27 -13.89 -4.32 -4.52
C ASN A 27 -14.02 -3.11 -5.46
N ALA A 28 -12.95 -2.34 -5.63
CA ALA A 28 -12.90 -1.32 -6.69
C ALA A 28 -12.74 -1.92 -8.11
N GLN A 29 -12.67 -3.25 -8.24
CA GLN A 29 -12.26 -3.97 -9.45
C GLN A 29 -13.36 -4.23 -10.48
N GLU A 30 -14.62 -3.83 -10.26
CA GLU A 30 -15.61 -3.77 -11.35
C GLU A 30 -15.39 -2.56 -12.29
N ARG A 31 -14.15 -2.10 -12.44
CA ARG A 31 -13.80 -1.14 -13.48
C ARG A 31 -13.45 -1.89 -14.74
N THR A 32 -14.34 -1.86 -15.72
CA THR A 32 -14.03 -2.20 -17.11
C THR A 32 -12.78 -1.41 -17.53
N SER A 33 -11.67 -2.12 -17.77
CA SER A 33 -10.42 -1.51 -18.21
C SER A 33 -10.44 -1.38 -19.73
N PHE A 34 -10.16 -0.17 -20.23
CA PHE A 34 -10.04 0.09 -21.65
C PHE A 34 -8.56 0.22 -22.04
N HIS A 35 -8.24 -0.23 -23.24
CA HIS A 35 -6.93 -0.05 -23.84
C HIS A 35 -6.99 1.03 -24.91
N ILE A 36 -5.96 1.86 -24.99
CA ILE A 36 -5.85 2.86 -26.05
C ILE A 36 -5.38 2.14 -27.32
N ILE A 37 -6.15 2.29 -28.38
CA ILE A 37 -5.88 1.68 -29.69
C ILE A 37 -5.81 2.77 -30.77
N ASN A 38 -5.02 2.52 -31.80
CA ASN A 38 -5.09 3.27 -33.04
C ASN A 38 -6.38 2.86 -33.77
N ARG A 39 -7.25 3.84 -34.08
CA ARG A 39 -8.58 3.61 -34.66
C ARG A 39 -8.54 2.87 -35.99
N ASP A 40 -7.57 3.21 -36.85
CA ASP A 40 -7.52 2.73 -38.24
C ASP A 40 -6.95 1.32 -38.33
N THR A 41 -6.02 0.98 -37.44
CA THR A 41 -5.32 -0.32 -37.44
C THR A 41 -5.84 -1.30 -36.38
N GLY A 42 -6.56 -0.81 -35.37
CA GLY A 42 -6.96 -1.59 -34.20
C GLY A 42 -5.82 -1.95 -33.24
N ASN A 43 -4.58 -1.54 -33.55
CA ASN A 43 -3.41 -1.92 -32.77
C ASN A 43 -3.31 -1.11 -31.47
N ARG A 44 -2.79 -1.72 -30.41
CA ARG A 44 -2.45 -1.02 -29.16
C ARG A 44 -1.35 0.01 -29.41
N VAL A 45 -1.49 1.18 -28.79
CA VAL A 45 -0.47 2.23 -28.85
C VAL A 45 0.47 2.18 -27.65
N ARG A 46 1.71 2.62 -27.83
CA ARG A 46 2.70 2.83 -26.76
C ARG A 46 2.76 4.32 -26.41
N ARG A 47 2.98 4.62 -25.13
CA ARG A 47 3.28 5.98 -24.65
C ARG A 47 4.80 6.16 -24.61
N GLU A 48 5.26 7.33 -25.03
CA GLU A 48 6.66 7.74 -25.01
C GLU A 48 6.76 9.13 -24.39
N TYR A 49 7.81 9.36 -23.59
CA TYR A 49 8.14 10.68 -23.08
C TYR A 49 9.09 11.34 -24.06
N VAL A 50 8.80 12.59 -24.42
CA VAL A 50 9.56 13.36 -25.42
C VAL A 50 9.96 14.66 -24.76
N ASP A 51 11.25 15.01 -24.87
CA ASP A 51 11.81 16.26 -24.38
C ASP A 51 11.21 17.44 -25.16
N GLU A 52 10.75 18.46 -24.43
CA GLU A 52 9.95 19.55 -25.00
C GLU A 52 10.77 20.43 -25.96
N ASP A 53 12.04 20.69 -25.62
CA ASP A 53 12.90 21.56 -26.41
C ASP A 53 13.51 20.84 -27.62
N SER A 54 14.01 19.63 -27.44
CA SER A 54 14.69 18.88 -28.50
C SER A 54 13.75 18.05 -29.38
N GLY A 55 12.53 17.77 -28.90
CA GLY A 55 11.57 16.89 -29.59
C GLY A 55 12.01 15.43 -29.67
N ARG A 56 13.02 15.02 -28.89
CA ARG A 56 13.57 13.66 -28.91
C ARG A 56 12.95 12.81 -27.81
N PRO A 57 12.72 11.51 -28.05
CA PRO A 57 12.35 10.59 -27.00
C PRO A 57 13.38 10.55 -25.87
N VAL A 58 12.89 10.49 -24.63
CA VAL A 58 13.71 10.38 -23.43
C VAL A 58 13.64 8.95 -22.90
N GLY A 59 14.81 8.36 -22.65
CA GLY A 59 14.94 7.04 -22.07
C GLY A 59 14.40 7.00 -20.64
N LYS A 60 13.99 5.83 -20.16
CA LYS A 60 13.48 5.70 -18.78
C LYS A 60 14.50 6.08 -17.72
N ASP A 61 15.77 5.80 -17.98
CA ASP A 61 16.86 6.04 -17.03
C ASP A 61 17.24 7.54 -16.97
N ASP A 62 16.84 8.32 -17.97
CA ASP A 62 17.04 9.77 -18.03
C ASP A 62 15.83 10.56 -17.49
N LEU A 63 14.77 9.87 -17.03
CA LEU A 63 13.59 10.50 -16.47
C LEU A 63 13.73 10.68 -14.95
N VAL A 64 13.92 11.92 -14.53
CA VAL A 64 14.00 12.34 -13.12
C VAL A 64 12.76 13.15 -12.71
N LYS A 65 12.56 13.35 -11.41
CA LYS A 65 11.48 14.22 -10.89
C LYS A 65 12.05 15.60 -10.59
N GLY A 66 11.45 16.65 -11.17
CA GLY A 66 11.72 18.04 -10.79
C GLY A 66 10.69 18.55 -9.78
N TYR A 67 11.14 19.36 -8.82
CA TYR A 67 10.28 20.10 -7.90
C TYR A 67 10.69 21.56 -7.86
N ASP A 68 9.76 22.47 -8.18
CA ASP A 68 10.02 23.90 -8.16
C ASP A 68 9.84 24.47 -6.76
N THR A 69 10.87 25.12 -6.24
CA THR A 69 10.83 25.82 -4.95
C THR A 69 10.13 27.16 -5.09
N ALA A 70 9.66 27.71 -3.96
CA ALA A 70 9.05 29.04 -3.93
C ALA A 70 10.00 30.17 -4.40
N GLU A 71 11.31 29.91 -4.39
CA GLU A 71 12.35 30.82 -4.83
C GLU A 71 12.65 30.72 -6.34
N GLY A 72 11.90 29.86 -7.07
CA GLY A 72 12.02 29.70 -8.52
C GLY A 72 13.17 28.79 -8.96
N GLN A 73 13.70 27.96 -8.06
CA GLN A 73 14.72 26.97 -8.38
C GLN A 73 14.08 25.59 -8.54
N THR A 74 14.43 24.86 -9.61
CA THR A 74 14.01 23.47 -9.79
C THR A 74 15.02 22.55 -9.12
N VAL A 75 14.57 21.79 -8.12
CA VAL A 75 15.35 20.72 -7.49
C VAL A 75 15.06 19.44 -8.25
N ILE A 76 16.12 18.77 -8.71
CA ILE A 76 16.04 17.44 -9.30
C ILE A 76 16.14 16.42 -8.17
N LEU A 77 15.24 15.44 -8.18
CA LEU A 77 15.22 14.32 -7.25
C LEU A 77 15.51 13.04 -8.02
N GLU A 78 16.67 12.44 -7.75
CA GLU A 78 17.04 11.18 -8.36
C GLU A 78 16.20 10.03 -7.78
N PRO A 79 15.87 9.00 -8.59
CA PRO A 79 15.12 7.85 -8.11
C PRO A 79 15.76 7.15 -6.91
N ASP A 80 17.10 7.07 -6.89
CA ASP A 80 17.85 6.45 -5.79
C ASP A 80 17.83 7.32 -4.52
N GLU A 81 17.93 8.64 -4.63
CA GLU A 81 17.82 9.57 -3.48
C GLU A 81 16.44 9.47 -2.83
N ILE A 82 15.37 9.40 -3.64
CA ILE A 82 14.01 9.20 -3.15
C ILE A 82 13.92 7.85 -2.43
N ARG A 83 14.50 6.79 -3.00
CA ARG A 83 14.48 5.45 -2.40
C ARG A 83 15.21 5.44 -1.06
N ASP A 84 16.38 6.05 -0.99
CA ASP A 84 17.23 6.05 0.20
C ASP A 84 16.64 6.95 1.31
N ALA A 85 15.85 7.96 0.94
CA ALA A 85 15.09 8.78 1.90
C ALA A 85 13.83 8.09 2.45
N VAL A 86 13.31 7.05 1.77
CA VAL A 86 12.16 6.27 2.26
C VAL A 86 12.65 5.31 3.35
N PRO A 87 12.09 5.37 4.58
CA PRO A 87 12.46 4.43 5.63
C PRO A 87 12.27 2.97 5.19
N GLU A 88 13.20 2.10 5.57
CA GLU A 88 13.02 0.67 5.35
C GLU A 88 11.80 0.17 6.14
N SER A 89 10.78 -0.30 5.42
CA SER A 89 9.62 -0.94 6.04
C SER A 89 10.01 -2.35 6.49
N ASP A 90 9.94 -2.59 7.80
CA ASP A 90 10.15 -3.91 8.40
C ASP A 90 8.99 -4.88 8.16
N LYS A 91 7.93 -4.42 7.47
CA LYS A 91 6.66 -5.13 7.24
C LYS A 91 6.07 -5.67 8.54
N ARG A 92 6.23 -4.94 9.65
CA ARG A 92 5.68 -5.31 10.95
C ARG A 92 4.51 -4.41 11.30
N LEU A 93 3.43 -5.03 11.77
CA LEU A 93 2.30 -4.39 12.42
C LEU A 93 2.46 -4.63 13.92
N GLU A 94 3.07 -3.67 14.61
CA GLU A 94 3.24 -3.74 16.05
C GLU A 94 2.02 -3.15 16.75
N LEU A 95 1.30 -3.99 17.50
CA LEU A 95 0.17 -3.57 18.30
C LEU A 95 0.66 -2.85 19.56
N SER A 96 0.26 -1.59 19.68
CA SER A 96 0.77 -0.65 20.68
C SER A 96 -0.25 -0.31 21.77
N ALA A 97 -1.55 -0.41 21.46
CA ALA A 97 -2.62 -0.10 22.40
C ALA A 97 -3.92 -0.83 22.03
N PHE A 98 -4.84 -0.91 22.99
CA PHE A 98 -6.21 -1.38 22.79
C PHE A 98 -7.20 -0.31 23.22
N LEU A 99 -8.28 -0.18 22.47
CA LEU A 99 -9.38 0.75 22.73
C LEU A 99 -10.69 0.00 22.68
N ASP A 100 -11.64 0.37 23.54
CA ASP A 100 -12.99 -0.15 23.44
C ASP A 100 -13.59 0.23 22.08
N CYS A 101 -14.24 -0.72 21.42
CA CYS A 101 -14.79 -0.51 20.08
C CYS A 101 -15.83 0.63 20.04
N ASP A 102 -16.52 0.90 21.15
CA ASP A 102 -17.53 1.97 21.26
C ASP A 102 -16.92 3.38 21.28
N LYS A 103 -15.61 3.52 21.57
CA LYS A 103 -14.88 4.80 21.57
C LYS A 103 -14.33 5.18 20.21
N ILE A 104 -14.40 4.29 19.23
CA ILE A 104 -13.86 4.51 17.90
C ILE A 104 -14.94 5.13 17.02
N ASP A 105 -14.80 6.43 16.75
CA ASP A 105 -15.66 7.11 15.80
C ASP A 105 -15.35 6.63 14.38
N THR A 106 -16.36 6.04 13.74
CA THR A 106 -16.25 5.46 12.40
C THR A 106 -16.05 6.53 11.32
N LEU A 107 -16.25 7.82 11.62
CA LEU A 107 -15.93 8.94 10.73
C LEU A 107 -14.45 8.91 10.27
N TYR A 108 -13.55 8.42 11.13
CA TYR A 108 -12.11 8.36 10.83
C TYR A 108 -11.69 7.11 10.05
N LEU A 109 -12.63 6.21 9.72
CA LEU A 109 -12.35 5.00 8.94
C LEU A 109 -12.51 5.27 7.44
N GLU A 110 -11.41 5.50 6.72
CA GLU A 110 -11.46 5.76 5.27
C GLU A 110 -11.63 4.48 4.45
N ARG A 111 -10.66 3.55 4.53
CA ARG A 111 -10.59 2.37 3.68
C ARG A 111 -10.46 1.12 4.53
N PRO A 112 -11.51 0.29 4.60
CA PRO A 112 -11.46 -0.93 5.38
C PRO A 112 -10.66 -2.02 4.64
N TYR A 113 -9.89 -2.78 5.41
CA TYR A 113 -9.15 -3.94 4.95
C TYR A 113 -9.48 -5.14 5.86
N PHE A 114 -9.50 -6.32 5.29
CA PHE A 114 -9.49 -7.56 6.05
C PHE A 114 -8.04 -7.97 6.31
N LEU A 115 -7.73 -8.28 7.56
CA LEU A 115 -6.50 -8.96 7.95
C LEU A 115 -6.81 -10.46 8.06
N ALA A 116 -5.89 -11.30 7.59
CA ALA A 116 -6.02 -12.76 7.70
C ALA A 116 -4.62 -13.40 7.84
N PRO A 117 -4.51 -14.61 8.41
CA PRO A 117 -3.23 -15.31 8.50
C PRO A 117 -2.67 -15.59 7.11
N ALA A 118 -1.37 -15.33 6.92
CA ALA A 118 -0.70 -15.49 5.62
C ALA A 118 -0.42 -16.96 5.26
N ASP A 119 -0.36 -17.83 6.27
CA ASP A 119 -0.05 -19.25 6.16
C ASP A 119 -0.75 -20.06 7.26
N ARG A 120 -0.68 -21.40 7.16
CA ARG A 120 -1.31 -22.32 8.12
C ARG A 120 -0.69 -22.26 9.52
N GLN A 121 0.61 -21.95 9.63
CA GLN A 121 1.31 -21.92 10.91
C GLN A 121 0.88 -20.71 11.75
N SER A 122 0.45 -19.64 11.08
CA SER A 122 0.02 -18.39 11.71
C SER A 122 -1.44 -18.40 12.19
N VAL A 123 -2.24 -19.41 11.84
CA VAL A 123 -3.69 -19.46 12.14
C VAL A 123 -3.95 -19.45 13.63
N GLU A 124 -3.27 -20.30 14.41
CA GLU A 124 -3.52 -20.44 15.85
C GLU A 124 -3.23 -19.15 16.62
N ALA A 125 -2.07 -18.54 16.37
CA ALA A 125 -1.68 -17.27 16.99
C ALA A 125 -2.61 -16.12 16.56
N TYR A 126 -2.98 -16.06 15.29
CA TYR A 126 -3.94 -15.07 14.78
C TYR A 126 -5.31 -15.21 15.44
N ASP A 127 -5.84 -16.44 15.52
CA ASP A 127 -7.14 -16.71 16.12
C ASP A 127 -7.16 -16.44 17.62
N LEU A 128 -6.06 -16.70 18.33
CA LEU A 128 -5.93 -16.34 19.73
C LEU A 128 -6.05 -14.83 19.94
N ILE A 129 -5.30 -14.04 19.17
CA ILE A 129 -5.34 -12.56 19.25
C ILE A 129 -6.75 -12.07 18.91
N ARG A 130 -7.29 -12.51 17.77
CA ARG A 130 -8.62 -12.12 17.28
C ARG A 130 -9.73 -12.44 18.29
N SER A 131 -9.77 -13.67 18.79
CA SER A 131 -10.82 -14.14 19.69
C SER A 131 -10.73 -13.46 21.06
N THR A 132 -9.51 -13.15 21.52
CA THR A 132 -9.30 -12.40 22.77
C THR A 132 -9.82 -10.97 22.63
N MET A 133 -9.51 -10.29 21.53
CA MET A 133 -10.02 -8.95 21.25
C MET A 133 -11.54 -8.92 21.13
N GLU A 134 -12.12 -9.90 20.44
CA GLU A 134 -13.57 -10.07 20.30
C GLU A 134 -14.24 -10.28 21.66
N THR A 135 -13.70 -11.15 22.51
CA THR A 135 -14.21 -11.42 23.86
C THR A 135 -14.13 -10.18 24.77
N LYS A 136 -13.09 -9.36 24.60
CA LYS A 136 -12.88 -8.14 25.38
C LYS A 136 -13.63 -6.92 24.82
N GLY A 137 -14.16 -7.00 23.60
CA GLY A 137 -14.85 -5.88 22.95
C GLY A 137 -13.91 -4.72 22.58
N VAL A 138 -12.65 -5.02 22.26
CA VAL A 138 -11.62 -4.02 21.98
C VAL A 138 -11.09 -4.12 20.56
N ALA A 139 -10.62 -2.99 20.01
CA ALA A 139 -9.80 -2.92 18.81
C ALA A 139 -8.35 -2.59 19.18
N ALA A 140 -7.40 -2.99 18.34
CA ALA A 140 -5.98 -2.76 18.56
C ALA A 140 -5.46 -1.67 17.61
N ILE A 141 -4.62 -0.77 18.14
CA ILE A 141 -3.87 0.21 17.36
C ILE A 141 -2.53 -0.43 16.96
N ALA A 142 -2.32 -0.57 15.67
CA ALA A 142 -1.06 -1.04 15.09
C ALA A 142 -0.26 0.12 14.50
N ARG A 143 1.07 0.07 14.63
CA ARG A 143 1.99 0.93 13.89
C ARG A 143 2.73 0.13 12.83
N THR A 144 2.94 0.76 11.68
CA THR A 144 3.81 0.30 10.60
C THR A 144 4.85 1.39 10.33
N VAL A 145 6.02 0.99 9.84
CA VAL A 145 7.08 1.87 9.33
C VAL A 145 7.03 1.90 7.80
#